data_AF-A0A8H6IDF6-F1
#
_entry.id   AF-A0A8H6IDF6-F1
#
_cell.length_a   1.000
_cell.length_b   1.000
_cell.length_c   1.000
_cell.angle_alpha   90.00
_cell.angle_beta   90.00
_cell.angle_gamma   90.00
#
_symmetry.space_group_name_H-M   'P 1'
#
loop_
_entity.id
_entity.type
_entity.pdbx_description
1 polymer ?
#
loop_
_entity_poly.entity_id
_entity_poly.type
_entity_poly.pdbx_seq_one_letter_code
_entity_poly.pdbx_strand_id
1 'polypeptide(L)'
;MTRPIIIVTGANGGLGYGICQRLLVQLSTPNPPDALPQPFEEALLPARGGGGYAEVYGVARAEKARGELLEVVRCASAETDSEGAKGGVDKAAEEFRKNVVVEVEYLDLASTKSVFDFAARIRSRYTYISHLMCNAGLASFTGINWALAIKQVLASPMEAVTAPLYYSQHQGELSIDGLGWVWQCNFFGHFALFRELEDLLAAASSSSPSSPSSNAVSASASPSTSAVKAGDIEGLGAGRVVWCSSVEASPAFYDPADWQLKNTTHSYESSKYQIDIVATTLDRLSTHPNNLDSEPKSSNPTNASRNGSGRVRHFVSQPGVVNTNVANALIGPFFDMIKICLFYLARWLGSPNHPISPYKGALAATHLALVPLACLALLTSAPAPPSSSQSQSKASASSEGKGGNSSSKSSKGYSGSAPRVPPVRFRSETDRWGEERVGLSPVKAWLANEEEGRRLVLACDALLRKCREEEGRGWVGENASEKM
;
A
#
# COMPACT_ATOMS: atom_id res chain seq x y z
N MET A 1 -19.61 13.02 -13.38
CA MET A 1 -18.58 12.04 -12.99
C MET A 1 -17.30 12.77 -12.62
N THR A 2 -16.74 12.52 -11.45
CA THR A 2 -15.38 12.99 -11.12
C THR A 2 -14.36 12.11 -11.83
N ARG A 3 -13.55 12.70 -12.70
CA ARG A 3 -12.51 12.00 -13.46
C ARG A 3 -11.41 11.49 -12.51
N PRO A 4 -11.07 10.19 -12.47
CA PRO A 4 -9.97 9.74 -11.63
C PRO A 4 -8.63 10.32 -12.12
N ILE A 5 -7.85 10.85 -11.18
CA ILE A 5 -6.47 11.29 -11.39
C ILE A 5 -5.59 10.38 -10.53
N ILE A 6 -4.87 9.47 -11.19
CA ILE A 6 -4.10 8.40 -10.54
C ILE A 6 -2.61 8.65 -10.79
N ILE A 7 -1.85 8.80 -9.70
CA ILE A 7 -0.40 8.93 -9.76
C ILE A 7 0.21 7.55 -9.46
N VAL A 8 1.07 7.05 -10.35
CA VAL A 8 1.81 5.78 -10.15
C VAL A 8 3.30 6.04 -10.14
N THR A 9 3.96 5.76 -9.02
CA THR A 9 5.42 5.87 -8.91
C THR A 9 6.11 4.64 -9.51
N GLY A 10 7.26 4.83 -10.17
CA GLY A 10 8.04 3.72 -10.74
C GLY A 10 7.38 3.02 -11.93
N ALA A 11 6.56 3.73 -12.72
CA ALA A 11 5.83 3.20 -13.88
C ALA A 11 6.68 3.08 -15.16
N ASN A 12 8.01 3.11 -15.05
CA ASN A 12 8.93 3.01 -16.18
C ASN A 12 9.24 1.56 -16.61
N GLY A 13 8.65 0.57 -15.94
CA GLY A 13 8.78 -0.85 -16.26
C GLY A 13 8.27 -1.73 -15.11
N GLY A 14 8.45 -3.05 -15.25
CA GLY A 14 8.14 -4.01 -14.19
C GLY A 14 6.71 -3.85 -13.65
N LEU A 15 6.57 -3.93 -12.32
CA LEU A 15 5.28 -3.89 -11.64
C LEU A 15 4.53 -2.56 -11.85
N GLY A 16 5.22 -1.41 -11.83
CA GLY A 16 4.57 -0.11 -12.00
C GLY A 16 3.94 0.04 -13.39
N TYR A 17 4.63 -0.43 -14.42
CA TYR A 17 4.05 -0.55 -15.77
C TYR A 17 2.85 -1.51 -15.77
N GLY A 18 2.96 -2.66 -15.11
CA GLY A 18 1.85 -3.62 -14.96
C GLY A 18 0.61 -3.02 -14.29
N ILE A 19 0.80 -2.16 -13.28
CA ILE A 19 -0.28 -1.40 -12.63
C ILE A 19 -0.95 -0.45 -13.62
N CYS A 20 -0.18 0.36 -14.35
CA CYS A 20 -0.74 1.25 -15.37
C CYS A 20 -1.48 0.47 -16.46
N GLN A 21 -0.87 -0.59 -16.98
CA GLN A 21 -1.47 -1.43 -18.03
C GLN A 21 -2.80 -2.02 -17.55
N ARG A 22 -2.82 -2.62 -16.36
CA ARG A 22 -4.02 -3.23 -15.80
C ARG A 22 -5.09 -2.19 -15.50
N LEU A 23 -4.75 -1.03 -14.93
CA LEU A 23 -5.70 0.07 -14.71
C LEU A 23 -6.36 0.53 -16.02
N LEU A 24 -5.58 0.68 -17.09
CA LEU A 24 -6.12 1.09 -18.39
C LEU A 24 -7.12 0.07 -18.94
N VAL A 25 -6.78 -1.24 -18.88
CA VAL A 25 -7.69 -2.32 -19.30
C VAL A 25 -8.96 -2.34 -18.45
N GLN A 26 -8.82 -2.23 -17.13
CA GLN A 26 -9.97 -2.28 -16.22
C GLN A 26 -10.89 -1.07 -16.44
N LEU A 27 -10.33 0.15 -16.49
CA LEU A 27 -11.11 1.37 -16.68
C LEU A 27 -11.71 1.52 -18.08
N SER A 28 -11.19 0.81 -19.08
CA SER A 28 -11.80 0.74 -20.41
C SER A 28 -12.96 -0.25 -20.51
N THR A 29 -13.17 -1.08 -19.48
CA THR A 29 -14.21 -2.12 -19.47
C THR A 29 -15.41 -1.63 -18.64
N PRO A 30 -16.67 -1.83 -19.07
CA PRO A 30 -17.83 -1.39 -18.28
C PRO A 30 -17.90 -2.03 -16.91
N ASN A 31 -17.68 -3.34 -16.82
CA ASN A 31 -17.71 -4.06 -15.54
C ASN A 31 -16.31 -4.59 -15.23
N PRO A 32 -15.40 -3.73 -14.72
CA PRO A 32 -14.03 -4.13 -14.42
C PRO A 32 -14.02 -5.26 -13.38
N PRO A 33 -13.51 -6.46 -13.71
CA PRO A 33 -13.40 -7.55 -12.75
C PRO A 33 -12.66 -7.17 -11.47
N ASP A 34 -11.65 -6.30 -11.57
CA ASP A 34 -10.87 -5.84 -10.42
C ASP A 34 -11.68 -4.92 -9.49
N ALA A 35 -12.77 -4.30 -9.94
CA ALA A 35 -13.64 -3.50 -9.08
C ALA A 35 -14.65 -4.35 -8.30
N LEU A 36 -14.79 -5.64 -8.64
CA LEU A 36 -15.76 -6.52 -7.99
C LEU A 36 -15.28 -6.93 -6.59
N PRO A 37 -16.19 -6.94 -5.59
CA PRO A 37 -15.89 -7.51 -4.29
C PRO A 37 -15.45 -8.96 -4.43
N GLN A 38 -14.39 -9.34 -3.72
CA GLN A 38 -13.86 -10.69 -3.76
C GLN A 38 -14.44 -11.52 -2.60
N PRO A 39 -14.79 -12.80 -2.82
CA PRO A 39 -15.24 -13.67 -1.75
C PRO A 39 -14.05 -14.03 -0.86
N PHE A 40 -13.95 -13.36 0.29
CA PHE A 40 -12.97 -13.71 1.31
C PHE A 40 -13.59 -14.80 2.21
N GLU A 41 -13.37 -16.08 1.89
CA GLU A 41 -13.61 -17.15 2.88
C GLU A 41 -12.73 -16.91 4.12
N GLU A 42 -13.18 -17.44 5.27
CA GLU A 42 -12.59 -17.33 6.61
C GLU A 42 -11.20 -17.99 6.70
N ALA A 43 -10.24 -17.48 5.92
CA ALA A 43 -8.87 -17.94 5.85
C ALA A 43 -7.96 -17.04 6.70
N LEU A 44 -8.20 -17.03 8.02
CA LEU A 44 -7.27 -16.51 9.03
C LEU A 44 -6.17 -17.53 9.37
N LEU A 45 -5.68 -18.27 8.38
CA LEU A 45 -4.53 -19.15 8.55
C LEU A 45 -3.22 -18.37 8.35
N PRO A 46 -2.17 -18.63 9.15
CA PRO A 46 -0.90 -17.92 9.02
C PRO A 46 -0.20 -18.29 7.72
N ALA A 47 -0.38 -17.47 6.69
CA ALA A 47 0.37 -17.56 5.45
C ALA A 47 1.84 -17.13 5.70
N ARG A 48 2.77 -18.08 5.58
CA ARG A 48 4.22 -17.84 5.55
C ARG A 48 4.61 -17.26 4.18
N GLY A 49 5.47 -16.24 4.20
CA GLY A 49 5.65 -15.29 3.10
C GLY A 49 6.89 -15.51 2.20
N GLY A 50 6.93 -14.73 1.11
CA GLY A 50 8.11 -14.24 0.39
C GLY A 50 7.84 -13.57 -0.98
N GLY A 51 8.71 -12.64 -1.41
CA GLY A 51 8.50 -11.62 -2.45
C GLY A 51 9.45 -11.46 -3.62
N GLY A 52 9.46 -10.24 -4.16
CA GLY A 52 10.14 -9.84 -5.39
C GLY A 52 10.19 -8.32 -5.58
N TYR A 53 11.25 -7.87 -6.27
CA TYR A 53 11.83 -6.51 -6.27
C TYR A 53 11.80 -5.86 -7.67
N ALA A 54 12.03 -4.54 -7.79
CA ALA A 54 12.28 -3.82 -9.06
C ALA A 54 13.31 -2.69 -8.86
N GLU A 55 14.11 -2.35 -9.87
CA GLU A 55 14.78 -1.03 -10.05
C GLU A 55 15.28 -0.85 -11.51
N VAL A 56 15.26 0.41 -12.01
CA VAL A 56 16.22 1.11 -12.92
C VAL A 56 15.51 2.32 -13.56
N TYR A 57 16.11 3.51 -13.40
CA TYR A 57 15.57 4.85 -13.69
C TYR A 57 15.76 5.33 -15.14
N GLY A 58 14.86 6.19 -15.62
CA GLY A 58 15.07 6.95 -16.86
C GLY A 58 13.79 7.45 -17.53
N VAL A 59 13.77 8.74 -17.88
CA VAL A 59 12.65 9.40 -18.58
C VAL A 59 12.36 8.75 -19.94
N ALA A 60 13.40 8.40 -20.71
CA ALA A 60 13.24 7.73 -22.00
C ALA A 60 12.48 6.39 -21.91
N ARG A 61 12.71 5.63 -20.83
CA ARG A 61 12.02 4.37 -20.59
C ARG A 61 10.56 4.60 -20.17
N ALA A 62 10.31 5.64 -19.39
CA ALA A 62 8.96 6.06 -19.04
C ALA A 62 8.17 6.52 -20.28
N GLU A 63 8.81 7.23 -21.21
CA GLU A 63 8.19 7.60 -22.50
C GLU A 63 7.93 6.38 -23.39
N LYS A 64 8.87 5.42 -23.43
CA LYS A 64 8.63 4.15 -24.12
C LYS A 64 7.44 3.39 -23.51
N ALA A 65 7.41 3.27 -22.19
CA ALA A 65 6.31 2.66 -21.45
C ALA A 65 4.99 3.36 -21.73
N ARG A 66 4.98 4.70 -21.77
CA ARG A 66 3.81 5.50 -22.17
C ARG A 66 3.34 5.15 -23.59
N GLY A 67 4.26 5.05 -24.55
CA GLY A 67 3.93 4.63 -25.92
C GLY A 67 3.27 3.25 -25.97
N GLU A 68 3.83 2.27 -25.25
CA GLU A 68 3.27 0.91 -25.15
C GLU A 68 1.89 0.90 -24.47
N LEU A 69 1.69 1.69 -23.42
CA LEU A 69 0.39 1.84 -22.74
C LEU A 69 -0.68 2.46 -23.65
N LEU A 70 -0.31 3.45 -24.47
CA LEU A 70 -1.23 4.04 -25.44
C LEU A 70 -1.61 3.05 -26.53
N GLU A 71 -0.68 2.18 -26.95
CA GLU A 71 -0.99 1.08 -27.86
C GLU A 71 -1.89 0.02 -27.22
N VAL A 72 -1.78 -0.27 -25.92
CA VAL A 72 -2.74 -1.14 -25.21
C VAL A 72 -4.16 -0.58 -25.28
N VAL A 73 -4.31 0.73 -25.02
CA VAL A 73 -5.60 1.43 -25.14
C VAL A 73 -6.15 1.35 -26.56
N ARG A 74 -5.26 1.40 -27.57
CA ARG A 74 -5.61 1.26 -28.98
C ARG A 74 -5.99 -0.17 -29.36
N CYS A 75 -5.23 -1.19 -28.97
CA CYS A 75 -5.48 -2.60 -29.31
C CYS A 75 -6.77 -3.13 -28.67
N ALA A 76 -7.07 -2.76 -27.42
CA ALA A 76 -8.36 -3.06 -26.79
C ALA A 76 -9.55 -2.53 -27.62
N SER A 77 -9.33 -1.50 -28.45
CA SER A 77 -10.33 -1.02 -29.42
C SER A 77 -10.58 -2.00 -30.55
N ALA A 78 -9.53 -2.56 -31.15
CA ALA A 78 -9.63 -3.39 -32.34
C ALA A 78 -10.33 -4.73 -32.05
N GLU A 79 -10.11 -5.29 -30.87
CA GLU A 79 -10.80 -6.50 -30.41
C GLU A 79 -12.30 -6.21 -30.22
N THR A 80 -12.64 -5.09 -29.57
CA THR A 80 -14.03 -4.64 -29.39
C THR A 80 -14.74 -4.36 -30.72
N ASP A 81 -14.03 -3.76 -31.69
CA ASP A 81 -14.56 -3.48 -33.03
C ASP A 81 -14.78 -4.77 -33.85
N SER A 82 -13.96 -5.80 -33.62
CA SER A 82 -14.08 -7.11 -34.29
C SER A 82 -15.20 -7.99 -33.71
N GLU A 83 -15.43 -7.94 -32.40
CA GLU A 83 -16.58 -8.60 -31.74
C GLU A 83 -17.88 -7.81 -31.92
N GLY A 84 -17.77 -6.50 -32.18
CA GLY A 84 -18.85 -5.57 -32.51
C GLY A 84 -19.61 -5.88 -33.82
N ALA A 85 -19.15 -6.84 -34.62
CA ALA A 85 -19.93 -7.38 -35.73
C ALA A 85 -21.16 -8.21 -35.28
N LYS A 86 -21.33 -8.49 -33.97
CA LYS A 86 -22.52 -9.17 -33.42
C LYS A 86 -23.20 -8.51 -32.22
N GLY A 87 -22.74 -7.36 -31.72
CA GLY A 87 -23.42 -6.64 -30.64
C GLY A 87 -22.78 -5.28 -30.40
N GLY A 88 -23.60 -4.24 -30.27
CA GLY A 88 -23.24 -2.83 -30.38
C GLY A 88 -21.91 -2.40 -29.74
N VAL A 89 -21.16 -1.59 -30.49
CA VAL A 89 -19.96 -0.87 -30.07
C VAL A 89 -20.07 -0.41 -28.61
N ASP A 90 -19.11 -0.84 -27.78
CA ASP A 90 -19.06 -0.44 -26.38
C ASP A 90 -18.70 1.05 -26.27
N LYS A 91 -19.73 1.90 -26.30
CA LYS A 91 -19.62 3.36 -26.22
C LYS A 91 -18.80 3.82 -25.00
N ALA A 92 -18.83 3.06 -23.90
CA ALA A 92 -18.07 3.39 -22.69
C ALA A 92 -16.56 3.26 -22.91
N ALA A 93 -16.13 2.19 -23.60
CA ALA A 93 -14.74 2.01 -23.98
C ALA A 93 -14.28 3.11 -24.95
N GLU A 94 -15.13 3.52 -25.90
CA GLU A 94 -14.82 4.64 -26.83
C GLU A 94 -14.71 5.99 -26.11
N GLU A 95 -15.60 6.24 -25.15
CA GLU A 95 -15.57 7.45 -24.32
C GLU A 95 -14.35 7.48 -23.40
N PHE A 96 -13.99 6.36 -22.77
CA PHE A 96 -12.76 6.25 -21.97
C PHE A 96 -11.54 6.60 -22.83
N ARG A 97 -11.46 6.06 -24.06
CA ARG A 97 -10.36 6.32 -25.00
C ARG A 97 -10.20 7.79 -25.37
N LYS A 98 -11.30 8.50 -25.61
CA LYS A 98 -11.27 9.93 -25.93
C LYS A 98 -10.80 10.80 -24.76
N ASN A 99 -10.96 10.32 -23.54
CA ASN A 99 -10.75 11.10 -22.33
C ASN A 99 -9.52 10.68 -21.51
N VAL A 100 -8.95 9.50 -21.76
CA VAL A 100 -7.76 9.02 -21.05
C VAL A 100 -6.53 9.80 -21.48
N VAL A 101 -5.77 10.25 -20.49
CA VAL A 101 -4.51 10.97 -20.69
C VAL A 101 -3.45 10.27 -19.84
N VAL A 102 -2.36 9.88 -20.49
CA VAL A 102 -1.18 9.32 -19.82
C VAL A 102 -0.06 10.34 -19.93
N GLU A 103 0.39 10.85 -18.80
CA GLU A 103 1.49 11.81 -18.67
C GLU A 103 2.66 11.18 -17.92
N VAL A 104 3.87 11.50 -18.36
CA VAL A 104 5.11 11.12 -17.69
C VAL A 104 5.65 12.34 -16.97
N GLU A 105 5.94 12.19 -15.69
CA GLU A 105 6.53 13.21 -14.85
C GLU A 105 7.78 12.64 -14.17
N TYR A 106 8.84 13.46 -14.09
CA TYR A 106 10.06 13.08 -13.40
C TYR A 106 9.87 13.15 -11.89
N LEU A 107 10.29 12.10 -11.20
CA LEU A 107 10.30 12.02 -9.75
C LEU A 107 11.48 11.13 -9.33
N ASP A 108 12.35 11.69 -8.49
CA ASP A 108 13.41 10.94 -7.81
C ASP A 108 13.09 10.85 -6.32
N LEU A 109 12.77 9.66 -5.86
CA LEU A 109 12.42 9.42 -4.45
C LEU A 109 13.64 9.48 -3.53
N ALA A 110 14.86 9.38 -4.07
CA ALA A 110 16.10 9.55 -3.32
C ALA A 110 16.40 11.03 -3.01
N SER A 111 15.55 11.96 -3.44
CA SER A 111 15.72 13.41 -3.25
C SER A 111 14.44 14.04 -2.72
N THR A 112 14.48 14.58 -1.50
CA THR A 112 13.35 15.33 -0.92
C THR A 112 13.00 16.56 -1.75
N LYS A 113 14.01 17.25 -2.27
CA LYS A 113 13.82 18.32 -3.26
C LYS A 113 13.02 17.88 -4.48
N SER A 114 13.38 16.76 -5.10
CA SER A 114 12.68 16.23 -6.28
C SER A 114 11.22 15.90 -5.95
N VAL A 115 10.96 15.35 -4.76
CA VAL A 115 9.60 15.10 -4.25
C VAL A 115 8.81 16.41 -4.10
N PHE A 116 9.40 17.45 -3.52
CA PHE A 116 8.74 18.76 -3.38
C PHE A 116 8.45 19.42 -4.72
N ASP A 117 9.42 19.41 -5.64
CA ASP A 117 9.27 19.97 -6.97
C ASP A 117 8.18 19.23 -7.77
N PHE A 118 8.13 17.90 -7.66
CA PHE A 118 7.05 17.09 -8.24
C PHE A 118 5.69 17.47 -7.66
N ALA A 119 5.56 17.53 -6.33
CA ALA A 119 4.30 17.88 -5.69
C ALA A 119 3.83 19.30 -6.08
N ALA A 120 4.76 20.26 -6.18
CA ALA A 120 4.45 21.60 -6.66
C ALA A 120 3.92 21.62 -8.11
N ARG A 121 4.50 20.80 -9.00
CA ARG A 121 3.99 20.63 -10.38
C ARG A 121 2.60 20.00 -10.43
N ILE A 122 2.33 19.01 -9.59
CA ILE A 122 1.00 18.40 -9.52
C ILE A 122 -0.04 19.40 -8.99
N ARG A 123 0.31 20.17 -7.95
CA ARG A 123 -0.54 21.21 -7.37
C ARG A 123 -0.89 22.33 -8.33
N SER A 124 0.00 22.69 -9.25
CA SER A 124 -0.29 23.72 -10.25
C SER A 124 -1.22 23.24 -11.36
N ARG A 125 -1.32 21.92 -11.59
CA ARG A 125 -2.14 21.32 -12.65
C ARG A 125 -3.49 20.80 -12.19
N TYR A 126 -3.59 20.29 -10.97
CA TYR A 126 -4.77 19.58 -10.50
C TYR A 126 -5.29 20.12 -9.18
N THR A 127 -6.61 20.25 -9.07
CA THR A 127 -7.31 20.68 -7.85
C THR A 127 -7.62 19.53 -6.90
N TYR A 128 -7.51 18.29 -7.38
CA TYR A 128 -7.61 17.07 -6.58
C TYR A 128 -6.82 15.95 -7.27
N ILE A 129 -6.49 14.91 -6.49
CA ILE A 129 -6.04 13.62 -7.02
C ILE A 129 -6.86 12.52 -6.37
N SER A 130 -7.26 11.49 -7.12
CA SER A 130 -8.08 10.42 -6.53
C SER A 130 -7.23 9.31 -5.91
N HIS A 131 -6.07 9.02 -6.51
CA HIS A 131 -5.21 7.94 -6.04
C HIS A 131 -3.72 8.27 -6.13
N LEU A 132 -2.98 7.81 -5.12
CA LEU A 132 -1.53 7.74 -5.12
C LEU A 132 -1.08 6.27 -4.94
N MET A 133 -0.43 5.71 -5.96
CA MET A 133 0.16 4.38 -5.93
C MET A 133 1.65 4.49 -5.61
N CYS A 134 1.99 4.26 -4.33
CA CYS A 134 3.36 4.19 -3.83
C CYS A 134 3.95 2.81 -4.18
N ASN A 135 4.27 2.62 -5.46
CA ASN A 135 4.77 1.38 -6.04
C ASN A 135 6.30 1.33 -6.15
N ALA A 136 6.94 2.46 -6.44
CA ALA A 136 8.37 2.47 -6.65
C ALA A 136 9.11 1.87 -5.46
N GLY A 137 10.27 1.30 -5.74
CA GLY A 137 11.14 0.79 -4.73
C GLY A 137 12.36 0.21 -5.39
N LEU A 138 13.34 -0.14 -4.57
CA LEU A 138 14.61 -0.68 -4.95
C LEU A 138 15.14 -1.59 -3.84
N ALA A 139 16.10 -2.44 -4.17
CA ALA A 139 16.98 -3.07 -3.21
C ALA A 139 18.41 -3.03 -3.71
N SER A 140 19.33 -2.80 -2.78
CA SER A 140 20.74 -2.70 -3.09
C SER A 140 21.43 -4.01 -2.79
N PHE A 141 21.62 -4.85 -3.82
CA PHE A 141 22.25 -6.16 -3.66
C PHE A 141 23.73 -6.15 -4.03
N THR A 142 24.57 -6.76 -3.18
CA THR A 142 25.99 -6.99 -3.47
C THR A 142 26.24 -8.33 -4.16
N GLY A 143 25.37 -9.32 -3.94
CA GLY A 143 25.64 -10.69 -4.38
C GLY A 143 24.71 -11.73 -3.76
N ILE A 144 25.07 -13.00 -3.98
CA ILE A 144 24.40 -14.17 -3.41
C ILE A 144 25.35 -14.86 -2.42
N ASN A 145 24.86 -15.11 -1.21
CA ASN A 145 25.49 -16.02 -0.26
C ASN A 145 25.18 -17.47 -0.67
N TRP A 146 26.06 -18.09 -1.46
CA TRP A 146 25.85 -19.43 -2.01
C TRP A 146 25.70 -20.53 -0.94
N ALA A 147 26.41 -20.42 0.18
CA ALA A 147 26.28 -21.40 1.27
C ALA A 147 24.88 -21.33 1.90
N LEU A 148 24.37 -20.12 2.13
CA LEU A 148 23.01 -19.90 2.63
C LEU A 148 21.96 -20.30 1.57
N ALA A 149 22.23 -20.03 0.29
CA ALA A 149 21.35 -20.41 -0.81
C ALA A 149 21.18 -21.93 -0.88
N ILE A 150 22.28 -22.69 -0.90
CA ILE A 150 22.25 -24.16 -0.90
C ILE A 150 21.51 -24.66 0.35
N LYS A 151 21.83 -24.12 1.52
CA LYS A 151 21.16 -24.49 2.78
C LYS A 151 19.65 -24.25 2.72
N GLN A 152 19.21 -23.08 2.27
CA GLN A 152 17.79 -22.74 2.21
C GLN A 152 17.06 -23.56 1.15
N VAL A 153 17.66 -23.77 -0.03
CA VAL A 153 17.08 -24.62 -1.09
C VAL A 153 16.87 -26.05 -0.61
N LEU A 154 17.83 -26.62 0.14
CA LEU A 154 17.70 -27.98 0.67
C LEU A 154 16.72 -28.07 1.85
N ALA A 155 16.69 -27.07 2.73
CA ALA A 155 15.85 -27.09 3.93
C ALA A 155 14.40 -26.65 3.66
N SER A 156 14.19 -25.72 2.73
CA SER A 156 12.91 -25.07 2.48
C SER A 156 12.86 -24.53 1.04
N PRO A 157 12.77 -25.42 0.02
CA PRO A 157 12.87 -25.05 -1.39
C PRO A 157 11.79 -24.05 -1.84
N MET A 158 10.58 -24.18 -1.30
CA MET A 158 9.51 -23.21 -1.55
C MET A 158 9.86 -21.83 -1.01
N GLU A 159 10.39 -21.76 0.22
CA GLU A 159 10.81 -20.47 0.79
C GLU A 159 12.00 -19.88 0.04
N ALA A 160 12.93 -20.70 -0.44
CA ALA A 160 14.08 -20.22 -1.22
C ALA A 160 13.67 -19.46 -2.50
N VAL A 161 12.60 -19.88 -3.17
CA VAL A 161 12.11 -19.22 -4.39
C VAL A 161 11.03 -18.18 -4.12
N THR A 162 10.54 -18.11 -2.87
CA THR A 162 9.51 -17.16 -2.44
C THR A 162 10.17 -16.01 -1.65
N ALA A 163 10.84 -16.26 -0.52
CA ALA A 163 11.58 -15.30 0.31
C ALA A 163 13.05 -15.75 0.45
N PRO A 164 13.89 -15.50 -0.57
CA PRO A 164 15.30 -15.84 -0.50
C PRO A 164 16.02 -15.05 0.60
N LEU A 165 16.60 -15.75 1.57
CA LEU A 165 17.42 -15.15 2.64
C LEU A 165 18.88 -14.97 2.22
N TYR A 166 19.23 -15.46 1.04
CA TYR A 166 20.61 -15.56 0.57
C TYR A 166 21.07 -14.38 -0.28
N TYR A 167 20.25 -13.33 -0.44
CA TYR A 167 20.69 -12.09 -1.05
C TYR A 167 21.47 -11.25 -0.04
N SER A 168 22.70 -10.91 -0.40
CA SER A 168 23.51 -9.97 0.36
C SER A 168 23.20 -8.55 -0.10
N GLN A 169 23.02 -7.62 0.83
CA GLN A 169 22.72 -6.22 0.54
C GLN A 169 23.88 -5.29 0.90
N HIS A 170 23.99 -4.17 0.21
CA HIS A 170 24.87 -3.08 0.61
C HIS A 170 24.39 -2.51 1.95
N GLN A 171 25.33 -2.10 2.78
CA GLN A 171 25.11 -1.54 4.12
C GLN A 171 25.65 -0.10 4.14
N GLY A 172 24.99 0.81 4.86
CA GLY A 172 25.51 2.18 5.01
C GLY A 172 25.23 3.12 3.85
N GLU A 173 24.45 2.72 2.85
CA GLU A 173 24.17 3.58 1.70
C GLU A 173 23.26 4.74 2.07
N LEU A 174 23.69 5.94 1.70
CA LEU A 174 22.97 7.18 1.94
C LEU A 174 22.52 7.80 0.63
N SER A 175 21.33 8.38 0.65
CA SER A 175 20.82 9.24 -0.42
C SER A 175 21.55 10.58 -0.44
N ILE A 176 21.22 11.42 -1.44
CA ILE A 176 21.73 12.79 -1.50
C ILE A 176 21.26 13.66 -0.32
N ASP A 177 20.17 13.27 0.36
CA ASP A 177 19.67 13.94 1.56
C ASP A 177 20.34 13.43 2.86
N GLY A 178 21.32 12.51 2.76
CA GLY A 178 21.99 11.92 3.93
C GLY A 178 21.10 10.94 4.73
N LEU A 179 20.00 10.46 4.14
CA LEU A 179 19.09 9.47 4.70
C LEU A 179 19.46 8.08 4.19
N GLY A 180 19.04 7.00 4.87
CA GLY A 180 19.28 5.65 4.34
C GLY A 180 18.66 5.50 2.95
N TRP A 181 19.46 5.12 1.95
CA TRP A 181 19.07 5.24 0.55
C TRP A 181 17.87 4.35 0.18
N VAL A 182 17.96 3.06 0.49
CA VAL A 182 16.87 2.08 0.28
C VAL A 182 15.62 2.49 1.06
N TRP A 183 15.80 2.91 2.31
CA TRP A 183 14.71 3.40 3.16
C TRP A 183 14.00 4.60 2.57
N GLN A 184 14.77 5.58 2.10
CA GLN A 184 14.20 6.79 1.52
C GLN A 184 13.43 6.47 0.25
N CYS A 185 14.03 5.74 -0.70
CA CYS A 185 13.37 5.42 -1.96
C CYS A 185 12.10 4.58 -1.77
N ASN A 186 12.14 3.60 -0.88
CA ASN A 186 11.02 2.67 -0.69
C ASN A 186 9.90 3.27 0.16
N PHE A 187 10.25 4.05 1.17
CA PHE A 187 9.32 4.46 2.22
C PHE A 187 9.26 5.98 2.42
N PHE A 188 10.35 6.64 2.86
CA PHE A 188 10.24 8.05 3.28
C PHE A 188 9.91 9.01 2.13
N GLY A 189 10.44 8.79 0.93
CA GLY A 189 10.10 9.56 -0.27
C GLY A 189 8.61 9.46 -0.62
N HIS A 190 8.01 8.27 -0.46
CA HIS A 190 6.56 8.08 -0.62
C HIS A 190 5.77 8.74 0.51
N PHE A 191 6.26 8.66 1.75
CA PHE A 191 5.64 9.33 2.89
C PHE A 191 5.61 10.85 2.70
N ALA A 192 6.75 11.43 2.33
CA ALA A 192 6.87 12.84 1.98
C ALA A 192 5.91 13.19 0.85
N LEU A 193 5.93 12.44 -0.26
CA LEU A 193 5.05 12.66 -1.40
C LEU A 193 3.56 12.63 -1.02
N PHE A 194 3.15 11.66 -0.19
CA PHE A 194 1.78 11.59 0.33
C PHE A 194 1.44 12.84 1.13
N ARG A 195 2.25 13.23 2.11
CA ARG A 195 2.00 14.42 2.94
C ARG A 195 1.92 15.69 2.10
N GLU A 196 2.75 15.79 1.08
CA GLU A 196 2.75 16.90 0.13
C GLU A 196 1.55 16.94 -0.82
N LEU A 197 0.77 15.86 -0.92
CA LEU A 197 -0.41 15.76 -1.78
C LEU A 197 -1.70 15.43 -1.00
N GLU A 198 -1.62 15.38 0.34
CA GLU A 198 -2.69 14.91 1.22
C GLU A 198 -3.96 15.75 1.10
N ASP A 199 -3.82 17.07 0.91
CA ASP A 199 -4.94 17.98 0.69
C ASP A 199 -5.61 17.78 -0.67
N LEU A 200 -4.86 17.47 -1.74
CA LEU A 200 -5.43 17.11 -3.05
C LEU A 200 -6.17 15.76 -2.99
N LEU A 201 -5.65 14.80 -2.23
CA LEU A 201 -6.32 13.52 -1.95
C LEU A 201 -7.61 13.73 -1.15
N ALA A 202 -7.56 14.58 -0.13
CA ALA A 202 -8.72 14.94 0.67
C ALA A 202 -9.81 15.61 -0.18
N ALA A 203 -9.42 16.49 -1.11
CA ALA A 203 -10.33 17.20 -2.01
C ALA A 203 -11.14 16.26 -2.94
N ALA A 204 -10.65 15.05 -3.21
CA ALA A 204 -11.39 14.05 -3.99
C ALA A 204 -12.71 13.61 -3.33
N SER A 205 -12.81 13.70 -2.00
CA SER A 205 -14.05 13.37 -1.29
C SER A 205 -15.12 14.45 -1.44
N SER A 206 -14.69 15.71 -1.61
CA SER A 206 -15.57 16.88 -1.73
C SER A 206 -16.01 17.19 -3.16
N SER A 207 -15.31 16.66 -4.16
CA SER A 207 -15.67 16.83 -5.57
C SER A 207 -16.76 15.84 -6.04
N SER A 208 -17.12 14.84 -5.22
CA SER A 208 -18.31 14.01 -5.47
C SER A 208 -19.56 14.86 -5.24
N PRO A 209 -20.52 14.94 -6.19
CA PRO A 209 -21.74 15.71 -6.00
C PRO A 209 -22.45 15.22 -4.74
N SER A 210 -22.76 16.17 -3.85
CA SER A 210 -23.51 15.94 -2.62
C SER A 210 -24.87 15.35 -2.97
N SER A 211 -25.10 14.09 -2.63
CA SER A 211 -26.46 13.55 -2.52
C SER A 211 -27.22 14.36 -1.45
N PRO A 212 -28.51 14.69 -1.65
CA PRO A 212 -29.25 15.53 -0.73
C PRO A 212 -29.36 14.87 0.65
N SER A 213 -29.33 15.71 1.68
CA SER A 213 -29.39 15.37 3.09
C SER A 213 -30.65 14.57 3.47
N SER A 214 -30.42 13.60 4.37
CA SER A 214 -31.32 13.10 5.43
C SER A 214 -32.69 12.53 5.03
N ASN A 215 -32.91 11.24 5.25
CA ASN A 215 -33.71 10.73 6.37
C ASN A 215 -33.78 9.19 6.38
N ALA A 216 -33.95 8.66 7.59
CA ALA A 216 -34.05 7.26 7.99
C ALA A 216 -34.55 6.24 6.93
N VAL A 217 -33.78 5.16 6.74
CA VAL A 217 -34.35 3.87 6.33
C VAL A 217 -33.77 2.78 7.23
N SER A 218 -34.69 2.16 7.97
CA SER A 218 -34.47 1.06 8.90
C SER A 218 -33.87 -0.17 8.21
N ALA A 219 -33.01 -0.87 8.94
CA ALA A 219 -32.41 -2.12 8.55
C ALA A 219 -33.45 -3.24 8.40
N SER A 220 -33.67 -3.73 7.17
CA SER A 220 -33.94 -5.15 6.89
C SER A 220 -33.94 -5.41 5.38
N ALA A 221 -32.84 -5.94 4.84
CA ALA A 221 -32.86 -6.74 3.62
C ALA A 221 -31.53 -7.49 3.46
N SER A 222 -31.61 -8.81 3.30
CA SER A 222 -30.50 -9.71 2.99
C SER A 222 -29.85 -9.35 1.64
N PRO A 223 -28.53 -9.54 1.46
CA PRO A 223 -27.86 -9.16 0.22
C PRO A 223 -28.09 -10.22 -0.85
N SER A 224 -28.92 -9.92 -1.86
CA SER A 224 -28.96 -10.65 -3.12
C SER A 224 -27.91 -10.07 -4.08
N THR A 225 -27.00 -10.95 -4.53
CA THR A 225 -25.99 -10.74 -5.57
C THR A 225 -26.57 -10.13 -6.84
N SER A 226 -26.43 -8.82 -7.00
CA SER A 226 -26.74 -8.08 -8.23
C SER A 226 -25.44 -7.39 -8.67
N ALA A 227 -24.97 -7.67 -9.88
CA ALA A 227 -23.76 -7.08 -10.42
C ALA A 227 -23.90 -5.54 -10.52
N VAL A 228 -22.97 -4.83 -9.88
CA VAL A 228 -22.84 -3.37 -9.96
C VAL A 228 -22.45 -2.99 -11.39
N LYS A 229 -23.18 -2.07 -12.03
CA LYS A 229 -22.87 -1.58 -13.38
C LYS A 229 -21.83 -0.48 -13.34
N ALA A 230 -21.01 -0.37 -14.40
CA ALA A 230 -20.07 0.73 -14.68
C ALA A 230 -20.57 2.14 -14.32
N GLY A 231 -21.85 2.40 -14.60
CA GLY A 231 -22.49 3.71 -14.41
C GLY A 231 -22.84 4.04 -12.96
N ASP A 232 -22.80 3.04 -12.07
CA ASP A 232 -23.12 3.18 -10.65
C ASP A 232 -21.85 3.40 -9.79
N ILE A 233 -20.69 3.66 -10.41
CA ILE A 233 -19.51 4.20 -9.70
C ILE A 233 -19.76 5.70 -9.40
N GLU A 234 -20.89 6.00 -8.76
CA GLU A 234 -21.13 7.29 -8.11
C GLU A 234 -20.39 7.30 -6.77
N GLY A 235 -19.40 8.19 -6.67
CA GLY A 235 -18.60 8.40 -5.46
C GLY A 235 -17.43 7.43 -5.34
N LEU A 236 -16.30 7.73 -6.01
CA LEU A 236 -15.01 7.08 -5.69
C LEU A 236 -14.59 7.23 -4.21
N GLY A 237 -15.28 8.10 -3.47
CA GLY A 237 -15.15 8.28 -2.04
C GLY A 237 -13.83 8.96 -1.68
N ALA A 238 -13.43 8.75 -0.43
CA ALA A 238 -12.15 9.21 0.11
C ALA A 238 -10.97 8.94 -0.85
N GLY A 239 -10.07 9.92 -1.00
CA GLY A 239 -8.82 9.75 -1.75
C GLY A 239 -8.03 8.57 -1.19
N ARG A 240 -7.34 7.82 -2.06
CA ARG A 240 -6.69 6.55 -1.69
C ARG A 240 -5.19 6.60 -1.88
N VAL A 241 -4.46 6.09 -0.89
CA VAL A 241 -3.03 5.81 -1.01
C VAL A 241 -2.82 4.30 -0.92
N VAL A 242 -2.27 3.71 -1.97
CA VAL A 242 -1.95 2.28 -2.04
C VAL A 242 -0.43 2.12 -1.91
N TRP A 243 -0.02 1.47 -0.83
CA TRP A 243 1.38 1.26 -0.48
C TRP A 243 1.84 -0.14 -0.90
N CYS A 244 2.77 -0.20 -1.84
CA CYS A 244 3.31 -1.47 -2.34
C CYS A 244 4.39 -2.02 -1.41
N SER A 245 3.98 -2.99 -0.60
CA SER A 245 4.86 -3.76 0.27
C SER A 245 5.49 -4.94 -0.48
N SER A 246 6.20 -5.78 0.27
CA SER A 246 6.69 -7.07 -0.19
C SER A 246 6.26 -8.15 0.78
N VAL A 247 6.29 -9.37 0.32
CA VAL A 247 6.02 -10.54 1.15
C VAL A 247 7.30 -11.01 1.88
N GLU A 248 8.44 -10.42 1.52
CA GLU A 248 9.66 -10.33 2.33
C GLU A 248 9.63 -9.26 3.42
N ALA A 249 8.59 -8.41 3.50
CA ALA A 249 8.41 -7.52 4.64
C ALA A 249 8.46 -8.34 5.92
N SER A 250 9.43 -8.08 6.78
CA SER A 250 9.74 -8.96 7.90
C SER A 250 10.07 -8.16 9.16
N PRO A 251 9.35 -8.38 10.27
CA PRO A 251 9.72 -7.78 11.56
C PRO A 251 11.03 -8.32 12.10
N ALA A 252 11.51 -9.49 11.63
CA ALA A 252 12.71 -10.14 12.17
C ALA A 252 14.01 -9.36 11.89
N PHE A 253 14.00 -8.48 10.89
CA PHE A 253 15.15 -7.68 10.49
C PHE A 253 15.04 -6.21 10.90
N TYR A 254 13.89 -5.83 11.47
CA TYR A 254 13.60 -4.45 11.81
C TYR A 254 14.16 -4.10 13.19
N ASP A 255 14.99 -3.06 13.23
CA ASP A 255 15.51 -2.47 14.47
C ASP A 255 14.94 -1.05 14.65
N PRO A 256 14.12 -0.79 15.68
CA PRO A 256 13.59 0.54 15.97
C PRO A 256 14.67 1.62 16.19
N ALA A 257 15.88 1.23 16.63
CA ALA A 257 16.99 2.16 16.82
C ALA A 257 17.58 2.64 15.49
N ASP A 258 17.58 1.78 14.47
CA ASP A 258 18.00 2.11 13.09
C ASP A 258 16.79 2.37 12.18
N TRP A 259 15.85 3.18 12.62
CA TRP A 259 14.59 3.39 11.88
C TRP A 259 14.73 4.04 10.49
N GLN A 260 15.89 4.64 10.18
CA GLN A 260 16.23 5.13 8.83
C GLN A 260 17.02 4.10 8.00
N LEU A 261 17.26 2.90 8.55
CA LEU A 261 17.93 1.76 7.93
C LEU A 261 19.33 2.10 7.38
N LYS A 262 20.10 2.87 8.14
CA LYS A 262 21.46 3.26 7.75
C LYS A 262 22.47 2.16 8.04
N ASN A 263 22.21 1.31 9.04
CA ASN A 263 23.17 0.35 9.55
C ASN A 263 22.74 -1.11 9.31
N THR A 264 21.50 -1.39 8.96
CA THR A 264 21.03 -2.76 8.70
C THR A 264 21.60 -3.36 7.41
N THR A 265 21.78 -4.68 7.39
CA THR A 265 22.08 -5.48 6.18
C THR A 265 20.82 -6.01 5.50
N HIS A 266 19.63 -5.62 5.98
CA HIS A 266 18.32 -6.04 5.50
C HIS A 266 17.42 -4.81 5.31
N SER A 267 17.96 -3.80 4.61
CA SER A 267 17.30 -2.50 4.44
C SER A 267 16.03 -2.62 3.60
N TYR A 268 15.99 -3.53 2.62
CA TYR A 268 14.77 -3.75 1.85
C TYR A 268 13.64 -4.33 2.72
N GLU A 269 13.85 -5.47 3.36
CA GLU A 269 12.84 -6.18 4.13
C GLU A 269 12.30 -5.31 5.26
N SER A 270 13.19 -4.54 5.90
CA SER A 270 12.85 -3.59 6.95
C SER A 270 12.04 -2.40 6.41
N SER A 271 12.40 -1.85 5.25
CA SER A 271 11.64 -0.75 4.62
C SER A 271 10.22 -1.20 4.22
N LYS A 272 10.07 -2.41 3.69
CA LYS A 272 8.76 -2.99 3.36
C LYS A 272 7.95 -3.32 4.61
N TYR A 273 8.61 -3.71 5.70
CA TYR A 273 7.94 -3.84 7.00
C TYR A 273 7.44 -2.50 7.54
N GLN A 274 8.23 -1.43 7.42
CA GLN A 274 7.82 -0.08 7.80
C GLN A 274 6.61 0.41 6.99
N ILE A 275 6.55 0.09 5.69
CA ILE A 275 5.35 0.34 4.87
C ILE A 275 4.12 -0.33 5.49
N ASP A 276 4.21 -1.63 5.86
CA ASP A 276 3.07 -2.37 6.42
C ASP A 276 2.52 -1.71 7.69
N ILE A 277 3.39 -1.34 8.64
CA ILE A 277 2.98 -0.78 9.93
C ILE A 277 2.54 0.69 9.82
N VAL A 278 3.21 1.50 8.99
CA VAL A 278 2.88 2.93 8.85
C VAL A 278 1.62 3.14 8.02
N ALA A 279 1.46 2.45 6.88
CA ALA A 279 0.25 2.58 6.07
C ALA A 279 -1.01 2.22 6.85
N THR A 280 -0.95 1.15 7.65
CA THR A 280 -2.08 0.73 8.49
C THR A 280 -2.31 1.64 9.69
N THR A 281 -1.24 2.25 10.23
CA THR A 281 -1.36 3.29 11.25
C THR A 281 -2.05 4.54 10.68
N LEU A 282 -1.63 5.00 9.50
CA LEU A 282 -2.25 6.14 8.81
C LEU A 282 -3.73 5.90 8.51
N ASP A 283 -4.11 4.70 8.04
CA ASP A 283 -5.54 4.37 7.83
C ASP A 283 -6.31 4.45 9.14
N ARG A 284 -5.79 3.89 10.23
CA ARG A 284 -6.46 3.94 11.55
C ARG A 284 -6.59 5.35 12.10
N LEU A 285 -5.57 6.19 11.91
CA LEU A 285 -5.63 7.60 12.29
C LEU A 285 -6.70 8.33 11.48
N SER A 286 -6.86 8.00 10.20
CA SER A 286 -7.95 8.55 9.38
C SER A 286 -9.33 8.00 9.77
N THR A 287 -9.41 6.76 10.26
CA THR A 287 -10.67 6.10 10.63
C THR A 287 -11.17 6.38 12.04
N HIS A 288 -10.27 6.67 12.98
CA HIS A 288 -10.59 6.85 14.40
C HIS A 288 -9.89 8.09 14.99
N PRO A 289 -10.22 9.31 14.54
CA PRO A 289 -9.59 10.53 15.04
C PRO A 289 -9.85 10.80 16.54
N ASN A 290 -11.00 10.37 17.06
CA ASN A 290 -11.44 10.66 18.44
C ASN A 290 -10.80 9.77 19.52
N ASN A 291 -9.94 8.81 19.16
CA ASN A 291 -9.21 7.98 20.15
C ASN A 291 -7.85 8.59 20.55
N LEU A 292 -7.55 9.83 20.14
CA LEU A 292 -6.30 10.54 20.46
C LEU A 292 -6.38 11.42 21.72
N ASP A 293 -7.53 11.52 22.40
CA ASP A 293 -7.74 12.43 23.54
C ASP A 293 -6.99 12.03 24.83
N SER A 294 -6.07 11.07 24.78
CA SER A 294 -5.28 10.63 25.95
C SER A 294 -3.84 11.15 25.98
N GLU A 295 -3.36 11.83 24.94
CA GLU A 295 -1.98 12.35 24.87
C GLU A 295 -1.92 13.87 25.13
N PRO A 296 -0.87 14.38 25.79
CA PRO A 296 -0.76 15.78 26.17
C PRO A 296 -0.68 16.66 24.93
N LYS A 297 -1.52 17.71 24.92
CA LYS A 297 -1.56 18.75 23.89
C LYS A 297 -0.17 19.37 23.71
N SER A 298 0.60 18.84 22.77
CA SER A 298 1.82 19.50 22.28
C SER A 298 1.43 20.82 21.63
N SER A 299 2.05 21.90 22.10
CA SER A 299 1.67 23.30 21.88
C SER A 299 2.04 23.85 20.50
N ASN A 300 1.98 23.04 19.44
CA ASN A 300 2.08 23.51 18.05
C ASN A 300 1.04 22.79 17.18
N PRO A 301 -0.10 23.44 16.86
CA PRO A 301 -1.16 22.83 16.08
C PRO A 301 -0.84 22.97 14.59
N THR A 302 -0.08 22.04 14.01
CA THR A 302 -0.26 21.71 12.58
C THR A 302 -1.34 20.65 12.39
N ASN A 303 -1.92 20.14 13.47
CA ASN A 303 -3.20 19.44 13.46
C ASN A 303 -4.31 20.48 13.31
N ALA A 304 -4.47 20.99 12.08
CA ALA A 304 -5.77 21.47 11.68
C ALA A 304 -6.72 20.27 11.79
N SER A 305 -7.48 20.25 12.89
CA SER A 305 -8.81 19.66 12.97
C SER A 305 -9.61 20.16 11.76
N ARG A 306 -9.43 19.52 10.61
CA ARG A 306 -10.25 19.70 9.41
C ARG A 306 -11.53 18.91 9.63
N ASN A 307 -12.36 19.41 10.55
CA ASN A 307 -13.79 19.10 10.56
C ASN A 307 -14.37 19.64 9.24
N GLY A 308 -14.25 18.86 8.16
CA GLY A 308 -14.77 19.20 6.83
C GLY A 308 -13.86 18.92 5.63
N SER A 309 -12.59 18.54 5.80
CA SER A 309 -11.75 18.13 4.64
C SER A 309 -11.85 16.62 4.47
N GLY A 310 -12.01 16.16 3.24
CA GLY A 310 -12.24 14.75 2.93
C GLY A 310 -11.20 13.81 3.53
N ARG A 311 -11.65 12.62 3.89
CA ARG A 311 -10.79 11.60 4.50
C ARG A 311 -9.89 10.97 3.44
N VAL A 312 -8.66 10.60 3.80
CA VAL A 312 -7.75 9.80 2.97
C VAL A 312 -7.66 8.38 3.54
N ARG A 313 -7.80 7.37 2.68
CA ARG A 313 -7.69 5.96 3.06
C ARG A 313 -6.35 5.38 2.64
N HIS A 314 -5.77 4.52 3.46
CA HIS A 314 -4.47 3.92 3.21
C HIS A 314 -4.60 2.39 3.17
N PHE A 315 -4.04 1.78 2.12
CA PHE A 315 -4.11 0.33 1.93
C PHE A 315 -2.75 -0.23 1.58
N VAL A 316 -2.47 -1.46 2.03
CA VAL A 316 -1.24 -2.17 1.71
C VAL A 316 -1.52 -3.19 0.61
N SER A 317 -0.82 -3.04 -0.52
CA SER A 317 -0.79 -4.03 -1.59
C SER A 317 0.50 -4.85 -1.53
N GLN A 318 0.43 -6.11 -1.96
CA GLN A 318 1.56 -7.02 -2.03
C GLN A 318 1.51 -7.79 -3.36
N PRO A 319 2.48 -7.61 -4.25
CA PRO A 319 2.40 -8.13 -5.63
C PRO A 319 2.73 -9.61 -5.77
N GLY A 320 3.19 -10.27 -4.72
CA GLY A 320 3.76 -11.61 -4.80
C GLY A 320 5.15 -11.60 -5.44
N VAL A 321 5.57 -12.74 -5.97
CA VAL A 321 6.82 -12.96 -6.69
C VAL A 321 6.59 -12.64 -8.16
N VAL A 322 7.13 -11.50 -8.59
CA VAL A 322 7.07 -11.00 -9.97
C VAL A 322 8.46 -11.06 -10.58
N ASN A 323 8.56 -11.56 -11.80
CA ASN A 323 9.78 -11.54 -12.58
C ASN A 323 10.05 -10.12 -13.08
N THR A 324 11.19 -9.56 -12.67
CA THR A 324 11.69 -8.27 -13.12
C THR A 324 13.16 -8.41 -13.54
N ASN A 325 13.69 -7.41 -14.22
CA ASN A 325 15.06 -7.44 -14.77
C ASN A 325 16.17 -7.43 -13.69
N VAL A 326 15.83 -7.30 -12.41
CA VAL A 326 16.80 -7.18 -11.30
C VAL A 326 17.60 -8.46 -11.11
N ALA A 327 16.93 -9.62 -11.11
CA ALA A 327 17.61 -10.89 -10.92
C ALA A 327 18.60 -11.18 -12.05
N ASN A 328 18.24 -10.88 -13.31
CA ASN A 328 19.11 -11.03 -14.46
C ASN A 328 20.43 -10.25 -14.31
N ALA A 329 20.38 -9.04 -13.73
CA ALA A 329 21.59 -8.26 -13.48
C ALA A 329 22.55 -8.93 -12.47
N LEU A 330 22.01 -9.71 -11.52
CA LEU A 330 22.78 -10.35 -10.45
C LEU A 330 23.32 -11.72 -10.84
N ILE A 331 22.53 -12.54 -11.53
CA ILE A 331 22.85 -13.94 -11.80
C ILE A 331 23.10 -14.25 -13.29
N GLY A 332 22.90 -13.27 -14.16
CA GLY A 332 23.01 -13.44 -15.61
C GLY A 332 21.85 -14.22 -16.24
N PRO A 333 21.78 -14.25 -17.58
CA PRO A 333 20.59 -14.70 -18.30
C PRO A 333 20.29 -16.18 -18.13
N PHE A 334 21.32 -17.02 -17.98
CA PHE A 334 21.15 -18.46 -17.80
C PHE A 334 20.48 -18.81 -16.48
N PHE A 335 20.98 -18.26 -15.37
CA PHE A 335 20.39 -18.49 -14.06
C PHE A 335 19.05 -17.76 -13.89
N ASP A 336 18.84 -16.65 -14.60
CA ASP A 336 17.53 -15.98 -14.64
C ASP A 336 16.45 -16.88 -15.27
N MET A 337 16.78 -17.57 -16.36
CA MET A 337 15.90 -18.58 -16.96
C MET A 337 15.57 -19.71 -15.97
N ILE A 338 16.58 -20.26 -15.28
CA ILE A 338 16.38 -21.32 -14.27
C ILE A 338 15.46 -20.82 -13.15
N LYS A 339 15.69 -19.61 -12.63
CA LYS A 339 14.86 -18.99 -11.60
C LYS A 339 13.41 -18.86 -12.07
N ILE A 340 13.16 -18.44 -13.31
CA ILE A 340 11.81 -18.37 -13.87
C ILE A 340 11.16 -19.76 -13.93
N CYS A 341 11.89 -20.78 -14.39
CA CYS A 341 11.40 -22.17 -14.37
C CYS A 341 11.04 -22.63 -12.95
N LEU A 342 11.86 -22.28 -11.96
CA LEU A 342 11.59 -22.59 -10.55
C LEU A 342 10.34 -21.85 -10.03
N PHE A 343 10.09 -20.61 -10.44
CA PHE A 343 8.85 -19.91 -10.09
C PHE A 343 7.61 -20.61 -10.66
N TYR A 344 7.67 -21.05 -11.93
CA TYR A 344 6.58 -21.82 -12.53
C TYR A 344 6.38 -23.17 -11.83
N LEU A 345 7.46 -23.84 -11.44
CA LEU A 345 7.41 -25.07 -10.66
C LEU A 345 6.78 -24.83 -9.29
N ALA A 346 7.19 -23.77 -8.58
CA ALA A 346 6.64 -23.40 -7.29
C ALA A 346 5.13 -23.12 -7.38
N ARG A 347 4.70 -22.39 -8.41
CA ARG A 347 3.28 -22.17 -8.71
C ARG A 347 2.55 -23.49 -8.95
N TRP A 348 3.10 -24.36 -9.79
CA TRP A 348 2.50 -25.66 -10.11
C TRP A 348 2.35 -26.57 -8.87
N LEU A 349 3.31 -26.49 -7.94
CA LEU A 349 3.28 -27.13 -6.62
C LEU A 349 2.30 -26.46 -5.63
N GLY A 350 1.52 -25.46 -6.07
CA GLY A 350 0.43 -24.85 -5.31
C GLY A 350 0.79 -23.56 -4.59
N SER A 351 1.96 -22.95 -4.86
CA SER A 351 2.31 -21.67 -4.24
C SER A 351 1.45 -20.54 -4.79
N PRO A 352 0.69 -19.83 -3.94
CA PRO A 352 -0.15 -18.73 -4.39
C PRO A 352 0.63 -17.45 -4.64
N ASN A 353 1.85 -17.37 -4.12
CA ASN A 353 2.65 -16.15 -4.15
C ASN A 353 3.37 -15.94 -5.50
N HIS A 354 3.13 -16.75 -6.53
CA HIS A 354 3.86 -16.64 -7.80
C HIS A 354 2.98 -16.16 -8.98
N PRO A 355 2.55 -14.88 -9.00
CA PRO A 355 1.99 -14.26 -10.19
C PRO A 355 2.94 -14.27 -11.40
N ILE A 356 4.24 -14.14 -11.14
CA ILE A 356 5.36 -14.18 -12.11
C ILE A 356 5.36 -13.01 -13.09
N SER A 357 4.23 -12.63 -13.69
CA SER A 357 4.16 -11.48 -14.59
C SER A 357 3.83 -10.20 -13.84
N PRO A 358 4.35 -9.04 -14.29
CA PRO A 358 3.97 -7.75 -13.72
C PRO A 358 2.48 -7.44 -13.77
N TYR A 359 1.80 -7.87 -14.85
CA TYR A 359 0.36 -7.67 -15.03
C TYR A 359 -0.47 -8.41 -13.96
N LYS A 360 -0.11 -9.66 -13.64
CA LYS A 360 -0.78 -10.43 -12.57
C LYS A 360 -0.41 -9.91 -11.19
N GLY A 361 0.86 -9.51 -11.01
CA GLY A 361 1.33 -8.87 -9.77
C GLY A 361 0.60 -7.56 -9.44
N ALA A 362 0.08 -6.85 -10.44
CA ALA A 362 -0.65 -5.60 -10.27
C ALA A 362 -2.07 -5.75 -9.69
N LEU A 363 -2.63 -6.97 -9.70
CA LEU A 363 -4.04 -7.23 -9.35
C LEU A 363 -4.47 -6.62 -8.01
N ALA A 364 -3.73 -6.82 -6.93
CA ALA A 364 -4.11 -6.28 -5.63
C ALA A 364 -4.10 -4.74 -5.60
N ALA A 365 -3.15 -4.11 -6.31
CA ALA A 365 -3.04 -2.66 -6.36
C ALA A 365 -4.20 -2.05 -7.17
N THR A 366 -4.55 -2.65 -8.31
CA THR A 366 -5.68 -2.20 -9.14
C THR A 366 -7.01 -2.50 -8.47
N HIS A 367 -7.15 -3.63 -7.80
CA HIS A 367 -8.34 -3.93 -6.98
C HIS A 367 -8.56 -2.86 -5.91
N LEU A 368 -7.52 -2.51 -5.14
CA LEU A 368 -7.59 -1.47 -4.11
C LEU A 368 -7.90 -0.07 -4.69
N ALA A 369 -7.51 0.19 -5.92
CA ALA A 369 -7.83 1.42 -6.62
C ALA A 369 -9.31 1.48 -7.03
N LEU A 370 -9.88 0.36 -7.48
CA LEU A 370 -11.17 0.36 -8.19
C LEU A 370 -12.34 -0.11 -7.32
N VAL A 371 -12.12 -1.00 -6.37
CA VAL A 371 -13.19 -1.56 -5.53
C VAL A 371 -13.90 -0.48 -4.72
N PRO A 372 -15.23 -0.52 -4.53
CA PRO A 372 -15.92 0.43 -3.68
C PRO A 372 -15.39 0.43 -2.23
N LEU A 373 -15.19 1.62 -1.64
CA LEU A 373 -14.64 1.74 -0.27
C LEU A 373 -15.49 1.03 0.79
N ALA A 374 -16.80 0.91 0.58
CA ALA A 374 -17.71 0.19 1.46
C ALA A 374 -17.31 -1.29 1.62
N CYS A 375 -16.81 -1.90 0.55
CA CYS A 375 -16.35 -3.30 0.56
C CYS A 375 -15.03 -3.46 1.34
N LEU A 376 -14.20 -2.42 1.38
CA LEU A 376 -12.94 -2.42 2.14
C LEU A 376 -13.14 -2.08 3.62
N ALA A 377 -14.18 -1.29 3.95
CA ALA A 377 -14.44 -0.83 5.31
C ALA A 377 -14.67 -1.99 6.31
N LEU A 378 -15.32 -3.07 5.87
CA LEU A 378 -15.57 -4.26 6.70
C LEU A 378 -14.29 -5.03 7.04
N LEU A 379 -13.28 -4.98 6.17
CA LEU A 379 -12.00 -5.69 6.34
C LEU A 379 -10.95 -4.85 7.08
N THR A 380 -11.19 -3.54 7.20
CA THR A 380 -10.25 -2.56 7.77
C THR A 380 -10.74 -1.92 9.06
N SER A 381 -12.03 -2.05 9.40
CA SER A 381 -12.58 -1.57 10.67
C SER A 381 -12.33 -2.57 11.80
N ALA A 382 -11.50 -2.20 12.77
CA ALA A 382 -11.43 -2.89 14.05
C ALA A 382 -12.48 -2.30 15.01
N PRO A 383 -13.18 -3.11 15.84
CA PRO A 383 -14.03 -2.56 16.89
C PRO A 383 -13.19 -1.80 17.93
N ALA A 384 -13.68 -0.62 18.33
CA ALA A 384 -13.03 0.23 19.33
C ALA A 384 -12.98 -0.44 20.72
N PRO A 385 -11.98 -0.15 21.56
CA PRO A 385 -12.01 -0.58 22.95
C PRO A 385 -13.19 0.09 23.70
N PRO A 386 -13.90 -0.61 24.60
CA PRO A 386 -14.94 0.00 25.40
C PRO A 386 -14.33 1.05 26.35
N SER A 387 -14.90 2.26 26.32
CA SER A 387 -14.57 3.33 27.26
C SER A 387 -15.03 2.94 28.67
N SER A 388 -14.09 2.79 29.59
CA SER A 388 -14.41 2.58 31.01
C SER A 388 -14.87 3.89 31.64
N SER A 389 -16.15 4.22 31.50
CA SER A 389 -16.81 5.21 32.37
C SER A 389 -17.21 4.51 33.67
N GLN A 390 -16.32 4.50 34.65
CA GLN A 390 -16.72 4.14 36.02
C GLN A 390 -17.53 5.29 36.61
N SER A 391 -18.86 5.20 36.50
CA SER A 391 -19.76 5.90 37.41
C SER A 391 -19.75 5.15 38.75
N GLN A 392 -18.97 5.65 39.71
CA GLN A 392 -19.04 5.18 41.09
C GLN A 392 -20.39 5.61 41.69
N SER A 393 -21.34 4.68 41.77
CA SER A 393 -22.44 4.78 42.73
C SER A 393 -22.06 3.99 43.98
N LYS A 394 -21.83 4.73 45.08
CA LYS A 394 -21.71 4.17 46.42
C LYS A 394 -23.10 3.75 46.89
N ALA A 395 -23.26 2.47 47.24
CA ALA A 395 -24.31 2.03 48.14
C ALA A 395 -23.73 1.08 49.18
N SER A 396 -23.90 1.50 50.43
CA SER A 396 -23.57 0.86 51.70
C SER A 396 -24.47 -0.35 52.01
N ALA A 397 -23.92 -1.41 52.60
CA ALA A 397 -24.61 -2.20 53.62
C ALA A 397 -23.65 -3.12 54.39
N SER A 398 -23.84 -3.14 55.69
CA SER A 398 -23.17 -3.89 56.74
C SER A 398 -23.79 -5.27 57.00
N SER A 399 -23.05 -6.11 57.74
CA SER A 399 -23.51 -7.17 58.68
C SER A 399 -23.72 -8.62 58.18
N GLU A 400 -22.74 -9.46 58.55
CA GLU A 400 -22.81 -10.77 59.23
C GLU A 400 -23.79 -11.89 58.79
N GLY A 401 -23.21 -13.08 58.56
CA GLY A 401 -23.91 -14.37 58.56
C GLY A 401 -22.99 -15.56 58.26
N LYS A 402 -22.76 -16.41 59.27
CA LYS A 402 -21.98 -17.68 59.23
C LYS A 402 -22.63 -18.76 58.36
N GLY A 403 -21.80 -19.59 57.71
CA GLY A 403 -22.07 -21.03 57.56
C GLY A 403 -21.79 -21.64 56.18
N GLY A 404 -21.02 -22.75 56.16
CA GLY A 404 -21.15 -23.79 55.14
C GLY A 404 -20.00 -23.91 54.15
N ASN A 405 -19.10 -24.87 54.41
CA ASN A 405 -18.16 -25.41 53.43
C ASN A 405 -18.92 -26.14 52.31
N SER A 406 -18.78 -25.68 51.08
CA SER A 406 -18.91 -26.54 49.90
C SER A 406 -17.98 -26.05 48.80
N SER A 407 -17.03 -26.92 48.44
CA SER A 407 -16.07 -26.74 47.36
C SER A 407 -16.77 -26.60 46.00
N SER A 408 -16.82 -25.39 45.45
CA SER A 408 -17.10 -25.14 44.05
C SER A 408 -15.98 -24.27 43.46
N LYS A 409 -15.29 -24.82 42.47
CA LYS A 409 -14.22 -24.17 41.70
C LYS A 409 -14.69 -22.79 41.22
N SER A 410 -13.98 -21.75 41.65
CA SER A 410 -14.10 -20.38 41.17
C SER A 410 -13.86 -20.33 39.66
N SER A 411 -14.93 -20.20 38.88
CA SER A 411 -14.87 -19.71 37.51
C SER A 411 -14.37 -18.26 37.55
N LYS A 412 -13.10 -18.04 37.22
CA LYS A 412 -12.60 -16.69 36.90
C LYS A 412 -13.45 -16.13 35.77
N GLY A 413 -14.30 -15.15 36.09
CA GLY A 413 -15.03 -14.38 35.11
C GLY A 413 -14.04 -13.67 34.20
N TYR A 414 -13.92 -14.13 32.96
CA TYR A 414 -13.25 -13.38 31.90
C TYR A 414 -14.14 -12.19 31.56
N SER A 415 -13.81 -11.00 32.06
CA SER A 415 -14.21 -9.75 31.41
C SER A 415 -13.37 -9.61 30.13
N GLY A 416 -13.70 -10.39 29.10
CA GLY A 416 -12.98 -10.40 27.84
C GLY A 416 -13.31 -9.16 27.03
N SER A 417 -12.40 -8.20 26.96
CA SER A 417 -12.36 -7.24 25.84
C SER A 417 -12.29 -8.03 24.54
N ALA A 418 -13.13 -7.68 23.55
CA ALA A 418 -13.12 -8.34 22.25
C ALA A 418 -11.69 -8.36 21.64
N PRO A 419 -11.27 -9.47 21.00
CA PRO A 419 -9.93 -9.59 20.45
C PRO A 419 -9.72 -8.55 19.32
N ARG A 420 -8.61 -7.80 19.40
CA ARG A 420 -8.22 -6.83 18.36
C ARG A 420 -7.70 -7.57 17.13
N VAL A 421 -8.39 -7.42 16.01
CA VAL A 421 -7.99 -8.03 14.73
C VAL A 421 -6.85 -7.20 14.10
N PRO A 422 -5.73 -7.82 13.68
CA PRO A 422 -4.67 -7.12 12.98
C PRO A 422 -5.16 -6.62 11.61
N PRO A 423 -4.67 -5.46 11.14
CA PRO A 423 -5.00 -4.98 9.81
C PRO A 423 -4.45 -5.93 8.74
N VAL A 424 -5.03 -5.87 7.55
CA VAL A 424 -4.74 -6.78 6.44
C VAL A 424 -3.94 -6.12 5.33
N ARG A 425 -3.22 -6.96 4.58
CA ARG A 425 -2.55 -6.66 3.31
C ARG A 425 -3.27 -7.42 2.21
N PHE A 426 -3.48 -6.75 1.08
CA PHE A 426 -4.10 -7.34 -0.11
C PHE A 426 -3.02 -7.90 -1.01
N ARG A 427 -3.16 -9.17 -1.39
CA ARG A 427 -2.13 -9.94 -2.09
C ARG A 427 -2.59 -10.29 -3.50
N SER A 428 -1.71 -10.08 -4.47
CA SER A 428 -1.88 -10.66 -5.80
C SER A 428 -1.48 -12.13 -5.73
N GLU A 429 -2.46 -13.01 -5.83
CA GLU A 429 -2.26 -14.45 -5.77
C GLU A 429 -2.59 -15.11 -7.11
N THR A 430 -1.96 -16.25 -7.36
CA THR A 430 -2.35 -17.15 -8.44
C THR A 430 -2.70 -18.53 -7.90
N ASP A 431 -3.52 -19.27 -8.61
CA ASP A 431 -3.62 -20.71 -8.41
C ASP A 431 -2.49 -21.45 -9.17
N ARG A 432 -2.54 -22.79 -9.14
CA ARG A 432 -1.52 -23.61 -9.79
C ARG A 432 -1.52 -23.50 -11.32
N TRP A 433 -2.64 -23.11 -11.92
CA TRP A 433 -2.84 -22.92 -13.35
C TRP A 433 -2.52 -21.49 -13.79
N GLY A 434 -2.40 -20.57 -12.82
CA GLY A 434 -2.12 -19.17 -13.04
C GLY A 434 -3.37 -18.30 -13.04
N GLU A 435 -4.54 -18.82 -12.66
CA GLU A 435 -5.74 -18.01 -12.43
C GLU A 435 -5.51 -17.09 -11.24
N GLU A 436 -5.84 -15.82 -11.42
CA GLU A 436 -5.47 -14.75 -10.49
C GLU A 436 -6.61 -14.43 -9.53
N ARG A 437 -6.27 -14.11 -8.27
CA ARG A 437 -7.24 -13.68 -7.26
C ARG A 437 -6.60 -12.73 -6.25
N VAL A 438 -7.42 -11.95 -5.56
CA VAL A 438 -6.97 -11.12 -4.44
C VAL A 438 -7.02 -11.94 -3.16
N GLY A 439 -5.86 -12.21 -2.57
CA GLY A 439 -5.75 -12.82 -1.25
C GLY A 439 -5.65 -11.77 -0.14
N LEU A 440 -5.86 -12.20 1.11
CA LEU A 440 -5.57 -11.40 2.29
C LEU A 440 -4.44 -12.04 3.11
N SER A 441 -3.67 -11.21 3.81
CA SER A 441 -2.78 -11.67 4.89
C SER A 441 -2.74 -10.62 6.00
N PRO A 442 -2.62 -11.02 7.28
CA PRO A 442 -2.43 -10.04 8.35
C PRO A 442 -1.08 -9.33 8.21
N VAL A 443 -1.00 -8.09 8.67
CA VAL A 443 0.28 -7.42 8.88
C VAL A 443 1.06 -8.15 9.97
N LYS A 444 2.29 -8.57 9.64
CA LYS A 444 3.15 -9.36 10.52
C LYS A 444 3.47 -8.58 11.80
N ALA A 445 3.36 -9.23 12.96
CA ALA A 445 3.69 -8.64 14.27
C ALA A 445 3.05 -7.27 14.55
N TRP A 446 1.90 -6.95 13.94
CA TRP A 446 1.29 -5.63 14.05
C TRP A 446 0.91 -5.27 15.49
N LEU A 447 0.29 -6.20 16.23
CA LEU A 447 -0.12 -5.98 17.63
C LEU A 447 1.07 -5.63 18.54
N ALA A 448 2.24 -6.22 18.28
CA ALA A 448 3.45 -5.94 19.05
C ALA A 448 4.12 -4.62 18.67
N ASN A 449 3.79 -4.05 17.50
CA ASN A 449 4.44 -2.88 16.92
C ASN A 449 3.44 -1.74 16.62
N GLU A 450 2.28 -1.73 17.26
CA GLU A 450 1.26 -0.70 17.05
C GLU A 450 1.77 0.69 17.45
N GLU A 451 2.43 0.79 18.61
CA GLU A 451 3.05 2.03 19.10
C GLU A 451 4.21 2.47 18.22
N GLU A 452 4.98 1.51 17.70
CA GLU A 452 6.08 1.77 16.78
C GLU A 452 5.60 2.40 15.48
N GLY A 453 4.47 1.93 14.92
CA GLY A 453 3.83 2.57 13.78
C GLY A 453 3.49 4.05 14.03
N ARG A 454 2.97 4.40 15.23
CA ARG A 454 2.69 5.79 15.61
C ARG A 454 3.98 6.61 15.75
N ARG A 455 4.99 6.03 16.40
CA ARG A 455 6.31 6.66 16.57
C ARG A 455 6.94 6.99 15.22
N LEU A 456 6.88 6.07 14.25
CA LEU A 456 7.41 6.28 12.91
C LEU A 456 6.67 7.38 12.15
N VAL A 457 5.33 7.45 12.22
CA VAL A 457 4.56 8.54 11.60
C VAL A 457 5.03 9.89 12.14
N LEU A 458 5.12 10.04 13.47
CA LEU A 458 5.58 11.28 14.10
C LEU A 458 7.03 11.63 13.74
N ALA A 459 7.91 10.63 13.71
CA ALA A 459 9.32 10.80 13.34
C ALA A 459 9.45 11.24 11.88
N CYS A 460 8.69 10.64 10.96
CA CYS A 460 8.66 11.01 9.56
C CYS A 460 8.06 12.41 9.34
N ASP A 461 7.00 12.79 10.05
CA ASP A 461 6.43 14.14 10.00
C ASP A 461 7.44 15.19 10.50
N ALA A 462 8.18 14.89 11.58
CA ALA A 462 9.24 15.75 12.07
C ALA A 462 10.40 15.87 11.08
N LEU A 463 10.83 14.76 10.46
CA LEU A 463 11.89 14.76 9.46
C LEU A 463 11.47 15.54 8.20
N LEU A 464 10.24 15.37 7.73
CA LEU A 464 9.70 16.09 6.58
C LEU A 464 9.72 17.61 6.80
N ARG A 465 9.30 18.07 7.99
CA ARG A 465 9.38 19.50 8.35
C ARG A 465 10.83 19.99 8.31
N LYS A 466 11.76 19.21 8.84
CA LYS A 466 13.19 19.55 8.80
C LYS A 466 13.70 19.67 7.36
N CYS A 467 13.43 18.69 6.49
CA CYS A 467 13.83 18.75 5.07
C CYS A 467 13.25 19.99 4.37
N ARG A 468 11.99 20.35 4.67
CA ARG A 468 11.35 21.55 4.13
C ARG A 468 11.98 22.85 4.63
N GLU A 469 12.37 22.91 5.90
CA GLU A 469 13.10 24.04 6.46
C GLU A 469 14.49 24.20 5.85
N GLU A 470 15.20 23.09 5.58
CA GLU A 470 16.51 23.09 4.94
C GLU A 470 16.44 23.55 3.47
N GLU A 471 15.44 23.08 2.71
CA GLU A 471 15.18 23.56 1.35
C GLU A 471 14.79 25.04 1.30
N GLY A 472 13.95 25.49 2.26
CA GLY A 472 13.57 26.90 2.39
C GLY A 472 14.74 27.83 2.77
N ARG A 473 15.83 27.28 3.31
CA ARG A 473 17.07 28.00 3.63
C ARG A 473 18.06 28.05 2.46
N GLY A 474 17.70 27.54 1.27
CA GLY A 474 18.57 27.44 0.09
C GLY A 474 19.47 28.66 -0.15
N TRP A 475 20.78 28.44 0.06
CA TRP A 475 21.96 29.22 -0.34
C TRP A 475 21.96 30.75 -0.07
N VAL A 476 22.12 31.14 1.20
CA VAL A 476 22.71 32.44 1.55
C VAL A 476 24.19 32.22 1.90
N GLY A 477 25.08 32.49 0.93
CA GLY A 477 26.48 32.83 1.22
C GLY A 477 27.53 31.75 0.93
N GLU A 478 27.88 31.55 -0.34
CA GLU A 478 29.28 31.36 -0.72
C GLU A 478 29.66 32.34 -1.86
N ASN A 479 29.24 33.59 -1.66
CA ASN A 479 29.85 34.76 -2.30
C ASN A 479 30.57 35.56 -1.20
N ALA A 480 31.60 34.95 -0.61
CA ALA A 480 32.67 35.71 0.02
C ALA A 480 33.83 35.72 -0.98
N SER A 481 33.68 36.54 -2.02
CA SER A 481 34.80 37.05 -2.79
C SER A 481 35.79 37.72 -1.84
N GLU A 482 37.07 37.56 -2.16
CA GLU A 482 38.04 38.66 -2.18
C GLU A 482 37.87 39.72 -1.07
N LYS A 483 38.61 39.53 0.03
CA LYS A 483 39.39 40.57 0.73
C LYS A 483 40.01 40.00 2.01
N MET A 484 41.19 39.42 1.90
CA MET A 484 42.41 39.88 2.57
C MET A 484 43.62 39.07 2.11
#